data_AF-A0A821XZ17-F1
#
_entry.id   AF-A0A821XZ17-F1
#
_cell.length_a   1.000
_cell.length_b   1.000
_cell.length_c   1.000
_cell.angle_alpha   90.00
_cell.angle_beta   90.00
_cell.angle_gamma   90.00
#
_symmetry.space_group_name_H-M   'P 1'
#
loop_
_entity.id
_entity.type
_entity.pdbx_description
1 polymer ?
#
loop_
_entity_poly.entity_id
_entity_poly.type
_entity_poly.pdbx_seq_one_letter_code
_entity_poly.pdbx_strand_id
1 'polypeptide(L)'
;YFMNETEQTDLHWLWDNDMLMYRLHHHFSSDVDKYFSYLYSLMMNLPSTNEINSDTDYKVWIKEDTEIVCSQIYLDDNNQTFTTSFNLGEPYFERNYAVVDKRVAQAGRR
;
A
#
# COMPACT_ATOMS: atom_id res chain seq x y z
N TYR A 1 7.82 -1.86 -17.73
CA TYR A 1 7.98 -0.80 -16.73
C TYR A 1 8.13 -1.50 -15.41
N PHE A 2 9.28 -1.32 -14.78
CA PHE A 2 9.50 -1.79 -13.42
C PHE A 2 9.15 -0.65 -12.47
N MET A 3 8.60 -0.96 -11.31
CA MET A 3 8.26 0.05 -10.32
C MET A 3 9.53 0.63 -9.66
N ASN A 4 10.63 -0.12 -9.69
CA ASN A 4 11.90 0.19 -9.07
C ASN A 4 13.03 0.51 -10.08
N GLU A 5 12.76 1.29 -11.14
CA GLU A 5 13.74 1.58 -12.22
C GLU A 5 14.97 2.38 -11.77
N THR A 6 15.04 2.84 -10.53
CA THR A 6 16.27 3.40 -9.93
C THR A 6 16.95 2.35 -9.05
N GLU A 7 18.22 2.04 -9.30
CA GLU A 7 19.05 1.00 -8.65
C GLU A 7 19.27 1.15 -7.12
N GLN A 8 18.47 1.97 -6.41
CA GLN A 8 18.59 2.28 -4.98
C GLN A 8 17.24 2.40 -4.25
N THR A 9 16.28 1.54 -4.52
CA THR A 9 15.03 1.50 -3.73
C THR A 9 15.00 0.22 -2.91
N ASP A 10 15.22 0.36 -1.61
CA ASP A 10 14.88 -0.71 -0.68
C ASP A 10 13.35 -0.88 -0.61
N LEU A 11 12.91 -2.01 -0.04
CA LEU A 11 11.48 -2.35 -0.03
C LEU A 11 10.67 -1.33 0.77
N HIS A 12 11.30 -0.65 1.72
CA HIS A 12 10.65 0.38 2.53
C HIS A 12 10.34 1.61 1.69
N TRP A 13 11.33 2.11 0.93
CA TRP A 13 11.14 3.23 0.02
C TRP A 13 10.06 2.95 -1.04
N LEU A 14 10.04 1.72 -1.57
CA LEU A 14 9.04 1.32 -2.56
C LEU A 14 7.61 1.45 -2.02
N TRP A 15 7.38 1.08 -0.75
CA TRP A 15 6.06 1.17 -0.11
C TRP A 15 5.70 2.60 0.31
N ASP A 16 6.69 3.36 0.76
CA ASP A 16 6.48 4.73 1.24
C ASP A 16 6.26 5.73 0.09
N ASN A 17 6.85 5.48 -1.09
CA ASN A 17 6.86 6.44 -2.19
C ASN A 17 6.47 5.83 -3.54
N ASP A 18 7.24 4.85 -4.04
CA ASP A 18 7.15 4.45 -5.44
C ASP A 18 5.79 3.85 -5.78
N MET A 19 5.21 3.06 -4.87
CA MET A 19 3.86 2.49 -5.00
C MET A 19 2.78 3.57 -5.22
N LEU A 20 2.85 4.66 -4.45
CA LEU A 20 1.91 5.77 -4.54
C LEU A 20 2.11 6.56 -5.84
N MET A 21 3.37 6.81 -6.21
CA MET A 21 3.70 7.52 -7.44
C MET A 21 3.31 6.73 -8.67
N TYR A 22 3.57 5.41 -8.69
CA TYR A 22 3.17 4.51 -9.75
C TYR A 22 1.65 4.43 -9.85
N ARG A 23 0.95 4.30 -8.71
CA ARG A 23 -0.52 4.33 -8.65
C ARG A 23 -1.11 5.62 -9.23
N LEU A 24 -0.57 6.76 -8.82
CA LEU A 24 -0.97 8.09 -9.30
C LEU A 24 -0.77 8.23 -10.83
N HIS A 25 0.37 7.79 -11.35
CA HIS A 25 0.65 7.85 -12.79
C HIS A 25 -0.24 6.90 -13.59
N HIS A 26 -0.29 5.62 -13.21
CA HIS A 26 -0.96 4.56 -13.98
C HIS A 26 -2.49 4.68 -13.97
N HIS A 27 -3.07 5.03 -12.83
CA HIS A 27 -4.52 4.94 -12.64
C HIS A 27 -5.23 6.29 -12.54
N PHE A 28 -4.47 7.36 -12.28
CA PHE A 28 -5.03 8.70 -12.12
C PHE A 28 -4.44 9.71 -13.10
N SER A 29 -3.63 9.28 -14.07
CA SER A 29 -3.01 10.17 -15.08
C SER A 29 -2.23 11.33 -14.43
N SER A 30 -1.58 11.04 -13.31
CA SER A 30 -0.85 12.02 -12.49
C SER A 30 -1.72 13.13 -11.87
N ASP A 31 -3.04 12.95 -11.85
CA ASP A 31 -4.00 13.89 -11.25
C ASP A 31 -4.16 13.61 -9.75
N VAL A 32 -3.49 14.43 -8.94
CA VAL A 32 -3.47 14.31 -7.48
C VAL A 32 -4.86 14.53 -6.88
N ASP A 33 -5.66 15.44 -7.44
CA ASP A 33 -7.00 15.76 -6.92
C ASP A 33 -7.97 14.59 -7.13
N LYS A 34 -7.88 13.90 -8.28
CA LYS A 34 -8.64 12.67 -8.51
C LYS A 34 -8.22 11.55 -7.57
N TYR A 35 -6.91 11.37 -7.38
CA TYR A 35 -6.43 10.33 -6.48
C TYR A 35 -6.83 10.61 -5.02
N PHE A 36 -6.70 11.86 -4.57
CA PHE A 36 -7.21 12.31 -3.28
C PHE A 36 -8.71 12.06 -3.13
N SER A 37 -9.52 12.45 -4.12
CA SER A 37 -10.97 12.25 -4.09
C SER A 37 -11.34 10.77 -3.99
N TYR A 38 -10.59 9.90 -4.67
CA TYR A 38 -10.73 8.45 -4.56
C TYR A 38 -10.40 7.96 -3.15
N LEU A 39 -9.24 8.34 -2.59
CA LEU A 39 -8.83 7.95 -1.23
C LEU A 39 -9.81 8.46 -0.16
N TYR A 40 -10.32 9.67 -0.33
CA TYR A 40 -11.34 10.25 0.55
C TYR A 40 -12.65 9.44 0.49
N SER A 41 -13.11 9.08 -0.71
CA SER A 41 -14.28 8.21 -0.86
C SER A 41 -14.05 6.83 -0.22
N LEU A 42 -12.86 6.25 -0.40
CA LEU A 42 -12.48 4.99 0.22
C LEU A 42 -12.54 5.10 1.76
N MET A 43 -11.94 6.15 2.32
CA MET A 43 -11.94 6.47 3.75
C MET A 43 -13.35 6.53 4.35
N MET A 44 -14.27 7.24 3.68
CA MET A 44 -15.66 7.38 4.12
C MET A 44 -16.45 6.06 4.05
N ASN A 45 -16.07 5.15 3.15
CA ASN A 45 -16.72 3.86 2.96
C ASN A 45 -16.05 2.71 3.73
N LEU A 46 -14.93 2.95 4.42
CA LEU A 46 -14.38 1.95 5.33
C LEU A 46 -15.45 1.59 6.37
N PRO A 47 -15.64 0.31 6.69
CA PRO A 47 -16.56 -0.05 7.76
C PRO A 47 -16.12 0.69 9.03
N SER A 48 -17.06 1.33 9.73
CA SER A 48 -16.83 1.67 11.13
C SER A 48 -16.45 0.38 11.80
N THR A 49 -15.22 0.31 12.30
CA THR A 49 -14.82 -0.83 13.08
C THR A 49 -15.81 -0.90 14.25
N ASN A 50 -16.66 -1.91 14.27
CA ASN A 50 -17.71 -2.08 15.28
C ASN A 50 -17.13 -2.35 16.69
N GLU A 51 -15.82 -2.23 16.83
CA GLU A 51 -15.11 -2.24 18.09
C GLU A 51 -14.81 -0.80 18.47
N ILE A 52 -15.55 -0.32 19.47
CA ILE A 52 -15.47 0.99 20.11
C ILE A 52 -14.03 1.42 20.52
N ASN A 53 -13.04 0.53 20.40
CA ASN A 53 -11.63 0.77 20.73
C ASN A 53 -10.64 0.65 19.56
N SER A 54 -10.99 0.08 18.40
CA SER A 54 -9.98 -0.25 17.38
C SER A 54 -9.49 0.97 16.58
N ASP A 55 -10.28 2.04 16.51
CA ASP A 55 -9.88 3.32 15.90
C ASP A 55 -8.96 4.15 16.82
N THR A 56 -8.63 3.65 18.02
CA THR A 56 -7.67 4.29 18.95
C THR A 56 -6.62 3.32 19.53
N ASP A 57 -6.81 2.01 19.33
CA ASP A 57 -5.88 1.00 19.83
C ASP A 57 -4.76 0.73 18.81
N TYR A 58 -3.65 1.42 19.00
CA TYR A 58 -2.44 1.25 18.19
C TYR A 58 -1.95 -0.21 18.12
N LYS A 59 -2.29 -1.06 19.08
CA LYS A 59 -1.92 -2.49 19.04
C LYS A 59 -2.68 -3.24 17.96
N VAL A 60 -3.93 -2.88 17.72
CA VAL A 60 -4.71 -3.43 16.60
C VAL A 60 -4.07 -3.02 15.28
N TRP A 61 -3.66 -1.76 15.16
CA TRP A 61 -3.02 -1.25 13.94
C TRP A 61 -1.72 -1.99 13.63
N ILE A 62 -0.85 -2.12 14.63
CA ILE A 62 0.42 -2.86 14.52
C ILE A 62 0.17 -4.32 14.12
N LYS A 63 -0.83 -4.97 14.73
CA LYS A 63 -1.17 -6.36 14.41
C LYS A 63 -1.59 -6.51 12.96
N GLU A 64 -2.53 -5.69 12.49
CA GLU A 64 -2.97 -5.72 11.10
C GLU A 64 -1.80 -5.48 10.14
N ASP A 65 -0.92 -4.50 10.43
CA ASP A 65 0.22 -4.18 9.56
C ASP A 65 1.20 -5.34 9.47
N THR A 66 1.51 -5.97 10.61
CA THR A 66 2.42 -7.11 10.65
C THR A 66 1.86 -8.32 9.90
N GLU A 67 0.55 -8.57 9.98
CA GLU A 67 -0.10 -9.67 9.25
C GLU A 67 -0.04 -9.47 7.72
N ILE A 68 -0.24 -8.25 7.23
CA ILE A 68 -0.12 -7.90 5.80
C ILE A 68 1.33 -8.05 5.32
N VAL A 69 2.28 -7.54 6.10
CA VAL A 69 3.71 -7.62 5.79
C VAL A 69 4.14 -9.06 5.52
N CYS A 70 3.80 -9.97 6.43
CA CYS A 70 4.21 -11.37 6.36
C CYS A 70 3.49 -12.16 5.25
N SER A 71 2.24 -11.82 4.94
CA SER A 71 1.44 -12.58 3.98
C SER A 71 1.62 -12.13 2.53
N GLN A 72 2.10 -10.91 2.30
CA GLN A 72 2.06 -10.31 0.97
C GLN A 72 3.29 -9.48 0.58
N ILE A 73 3.80 -8.65 1.49
CA ILE A 73 4.77 -7.59 1.16
C ILE A 73 6.13 -8.18 0.77
N TYR A 74 6.58 -9.20 1.51
CA TYR A 74 7.87 -9.84 1.25
C TYR A 74 7.86 -10.88 0.12
N LEU A 75 6.82 -10.91 -0.71
CA LEU A 75 6.69 -11.84 -1.83
C LEU A 75 6.94 -11.16 -3.18
N ASP A 76 7.73 -11.77 -4.05
CA ASP A 76 8.05 -11.28 -5.39
C ASP A 76 6.90 -11.40 -6.40
N ASP A 77 7.18 -11.09 -7.67
CA ASP A 77 6.22 -11.23 -8.76
C ASP A 77 5.70 -12.68 -8.92
N ASN A 78 6.46 -13.67 -8.45
CA ASN A 78 6.15 -15.11 -8.50
C ASN A 78 5.63 -15.66 -7.17
N ASN A 79 5.27 -14.78 -6.22
CA ASN A 79 4.87 -15.13 -4.85
C ASN A 79 5.94 -15.89 -4.03
N GLN A 80 7.23 -15.66 -4.31
CA GLN A 80 8.35 -16.21 -3.55
C GLN A 80 8.93 -15.16 -2.60
N THR A 81 9.38 -15.57 -1.41
CA THR A 81 10.02 -14.66 -0.47
C THR A 81 11.35 -14.13 -1.02
N PHE A 82 11.56 -12.80 -1.01
CA PHE A 82 12.85 -12.22 -1.43
C PHE A 82 13.98 -12.61 -0.47
N THR A 83 15.19 -12.78 -1.00
CA THR A 83 16.35 -13.14 -0.17
C THR A 83 17.41 -12.04 -0.08
N THR A 84 17.66 -11.25 -1.13
CA THR A 84 18.71 -10.19 -1.13
C THR A 84 18.53 -9.12 -2.20
N SER A 85 18.04 -9.48 -3.39
CA SER A 85 17.77 -8.56 -4.51
C SER A 85 16.39 -8.82 -5.08
N PHE A 86 15.65 -7.76 -5.40
CA PHE A 86 14.32 -7.87 -6.00
C PHE A 86 14.18 -6.89 -7.16
N ASN A 87 13.50 -7.34 -8.21
CA ASN A 87 12.96 -6.49 -9.27
C ASN A 87 11.46 -6.67 -9.24
N LEU A 88 10.73 -5.58 -9.01
CA LEU A 88 9.30 -5.61 -8.78
C LEU A 88 8.56 -4.90 -9.90
N GLY A 89 7.77 -5.68 -10.63
CA GLY A 89 7.02 -5.21 -11.77
C GLY A 89 5.53 -5.04 -11.48
N GLU A 90 4.77 -5.03 -12.58
CA GLU A 90 3.31 -4.95 -12.58
C GLU A 90 2.63 -6.03 -11.72
N PRO A 91 3.08 -7.30 -11.67
CA PRO A 91 2.41 -8.31 -10.84
C PRO A 91 2.45 -7.98 -9.34
N TYR A 92 3.58 -7.49 -8.85
CA TYR A 92 3.68 -6.96 -7.49
C TYR A 92 2.81 -5.73 -7.30
N PHE A 93 2.83 -4.79 -8.25
CA PHE A 93 1.99 -3.59 -8.20
C PHE A 93 0.51 -3.92 -8.04
N GLU A 94 -0.04 -4.72 -8.95
CA GLU A 94 -1.47 -5.06 -9.01
C GLU A 94 -1.95 -5.78 -7.75
N ARG A 95 -1.08 -6.57 -7.13
CA ARG A 95 -1.37 -7.24 -5.87
C ARG A 95 -1.39 -6.28 -4.68
N ASN A 96 -0.57 -5.23 -4.70
CA ASN A 96 -0.28 -4.42 -3.51
C ASN A 96 -0.93 -3.02 -3.49
N TYR A 97 -1.24 -2.39 -4.63
CA TYR A 97 -1.69 -0.99 -4.61
C TYR A 97 -2.98 -0.79 -3.80
N ALA A 98 -3.91 -1.75 -3.83
CA ALA A 98 -5.17 -1.64 -3.10
C ALA A 98 -4.96 -1.69 -1.57
N VAL A 99 -3.91 -2.38 -1.12
CA VAL A 99 -3.50 -2.41 0.29
C VAL A 99 -2.97 -1.04 0.70
N VAL A 100 -2.09 -0.44 -0.11
CA VAL A 100 -1.57 0.91 0.11
C VAL A 100 -2.71 1.92 0.17
N ASP A 101 -3.61 1.92 -0.81
CA ASP A 101 -4.80 2.80 -0.85
C ASP A 101 -5.64 2.67 0.43
N LYS A 102 -5.90 1.42 0.86
CA LYS A 102 -6.66 1.13 2.09
C LYS A 102 -5.94 1.66 3.33
N ARG A 103 -4.61 1.50 3.44
CA ARG A 103 -3.84 1.96 4.60
C ARG A 103 -3.78 3.47 4.70
N VAL A 104 -3.59 4.17 3.59
CA VAL A 104 -3.64 5.64 3.55
C VAL A 104 -5.02 6.14 3.97
N ALA A 105 -6.09 5.51 3.46
CA ALA A 105 -7.46 5.85 3.86
C ALA A 105 -7.73 5.55 5.35
N GLN A 106 -7.24 4.43 5.89
CA GLN A 106 -7.35 4.11 7.32
C GLN A 106 -6.61 5.12 8.19
N ALA A 107 -5.40 5.55 7.78
CA ALA A 107 -4.62 6.54 8.50
C ALA A 107 -5.28 7.93 8.50
N GLY A 108 -5.90 8.35 7.38
CA GLY A 108 -6.62 9.62 7.32
C GLY A 108 -7.93 9.65 8.13
N ARG A 109 -8.52 8.48 8.40
CA ARG A 109 -9.72 8.33 9.24
C ARG A 109 -9.43 8.38 10.74
N ARG A 110 -8.28 7.84 11.16
CA ARG A 110 -7.82 7.80 12.56
C ARG A 110 -7.38 9.20 12.99
#